data_AF-A0A7G2F369-F1
#
_entry.id   AF-A0A7G2F369-F1
#
_cell.length_a   1.000
_cell.length_b   1.000
_cell.length_c   1.000
_cell.angle_alpha   90.00
_cell.angle_beta   90.00
_cell.angle_gamma   90.00
#
_symmetry.space_group_name_H-M   'P 1'
#
loop_
_entity.id
_entity.type
_entity.pdbx_description
1 polymer ?
#
loop_
_entity_poly.entity_id
_entity_poly.type
_entity_poly.pdbx_seq_one_letter_code
_entity_poly.pdbx_strand_id
1 'polypeptide(L)'
;MARFVSVSSCQFHFGFREVSPPSVTSYPRRFEVSDRRFPAIPIKCSSSEPENGEDSAPSLSSSSSSSTSEVSTSNSSTYNWYTGIGGIGMLDTAYLTYLKVTGSDAFCPIGGGTCGDVLNSDYAVVFGVPLPVIGFVMYGVVTALSAELGEGNLPFGISKSNGRFALFGITTAMASASAYFLYILSTKLSGSSCLYCLVSAFLSFSLFFLSVKDVKLQEIQQVVGLQICLAIIVVASLTASYSTAQPIPSRSGDIELPYFRTEISSSSSPYAIALAKHLNSIGAKISIHLQMFGREAAKELNYVECFPDGYKKGTKILKACADAAIEGFPTWIINDKVLSGEIELAELAEMTGFSLDQANETNQLQ
;
A
#
# COMPACT_ATOMS: atom_id res chain seq x y z
N MET A 1 -2.13 52.14 20.50
CA MET A 1 -3.56 52.11 20.15
C MET A 1 -3.79 50.99 19.17
N ALA A 2 -4.29 49.85 19.66
CA ALA A 2 -4.73 48.73 18.82
C ALA A 2 -6.17 48.99 18.35
N ARG A 3 -6.48 48.66 17.10
CA ARG A 3 -7.85 48.57 16.60
C ARG A 3 -8.12 47.13 16.19
N PHE A 4 -9.03 46.48 16.90
CA PHE A 4 -9.63 45.21 16.52
C PHE A 4 -10.72 45.47 15.49
N VAL A 5 -10.71 44.74 14.38
CA VAL A 5 -11.85 44.66 13.46
C VAL A 5 -12.49 43.30 13.65
N SER A 6 -13.74 43.33 14.11
CA SER A 6 -14.64 42.18 14.25
C SER A 6 -15.20 41.82 12.88
N VAL A 7 -15.11 40.55 12.48
CA VAL A 7 -15.78 40.02 11.28
C VAL A 7 -16.96 39.17 11.74
N SER A 8 -18.15 39.70 11.48
CA SER A 8 -19.46 39.11 11.73
C SER A 8 -19.82 38.05 10.68
N SER A 9 -20.60 37.05 11.11
CA SER A 9 -21.08 35.89 10.34
C SER A 9 -21.75 36.22 8.99
N CYS A 10 -21.51 35.36 8.00
CA CYS A 10 -22.28 35.33 6.75
C CYS A 10 -23.69 34.78 6.98
N GLN A 11 -24.72 35.59 6.72
CA GLN A 11 -26.10 35.10 6.51
C GLN A 11 -26.25 34.61 5.06
N PHE A 12 -26.54 33.32 4.90
CA PHE A 12 -26.98 32.76 3.62
C PHE A 12 -28.46 33.04 3.42
N HIS A 13 -28.82 33.88 2.44
CA HIS A 13 -30.18 34.04 1.95
C HIS A 13 -30.43 33.01 0.85
N PHE A 14 -31.28 32.01 1.11
CA PHE A 14 -31.81 31.12 0.06
C PHE A 14 -32.93 31.85 -0.69
N GLY A 15 -32.70 32.19 -1.95
CA GLY A 15 -33.76 32.59 -2.88
C GLY A 15 -34.35 31.36 -3.56
N PHE A 16 -35.55 30.95 -3.15
CA PHE A 16 -36.35 29.99 -3.92
C PHE A 16 -36.90 30.70 -5.15
N ARG A 17 -36.50 30.26 -6.35
CA ARG A 17 -37.16 30.65 -7.60
C ARG A 17 -38.17 29.55 -7.94
N GLU A 18 -39.43 29.86 -7.70
CA GLU A 18 -40.58 29.04 -8.07
C GLU A 18 -40.67 28.96 -9.60
N VAL A 19 -40.67 27.74 -10.15
CA VAL A 19 -40.88 27.49 -11.58
C VAL A 19 -42.18 26.69 -11.73
N SER A 20 -43.15 27.31 -12.40
CA SER A 20 -44.46 26.74 -12.74
C SER A 20 -44.32 25.50 -13.66
N PRO A 21 -45.27 24.54 -13.60
CA PRO A 21 -45.16 23.29 -14.34
C PRO A 21 -45.50 23.45 -15.83
N PRO A 22 -44.91 22.64 -16.73
CA PRO A 22 -45.27 22.68 -18.14
C PRO A 22 -46.56 21.90 -18.42
N SER A 23 -47.38 22.48 -19.27
CA SER A 23 -48.58 21.91 -19.87
C SER A 23 -48.25 20.69 -20.72
N VAL A 24 -49.03 19.63 -20.52
CA VAL A 24 -49.03 18.40 -21.31
C VAL A 24 -49.72 18.68 -22.65
N THR A 25 -48.99 18.51 -23.75
CA THR A 25 -49.61 18.39 -25.08
C THR A 25 -49.08 17.12 -25.75
N SER A 26 -49.95 16.13 -25.81
CA SER A 26 -49.82 14.84 -26.50
C SER A 26 -50.07 15.00 -27.99
N TYR A 27 -49.18 14.51 -28.87
CA TYR A 27 -49.47 14.02 -30.23
C TYR A 27 -48.24 13.23 -30.79
N PRO A 28 -48.39 12.34 -31.79
CA PRO A 28 -48.02 10.94 -31.63
C PRO A 28 -46.75 10.53 -32.38
N ARG A 29 -46.19 9.39 -31.94
CA ARG A 29 -45.09 8.65 -32.59
C ARG A 29 -45.34 8.43 -34.08
N ARG A 30 -44.32 8.72 -34.90
CA ARG A 30 -44.09 8.03 -36.17
C ARG A 30 -42.77 7.25 -36.05
N PHE A 31 -42.89 5.92 -36.07
CA PHE A 31 -41.80 4.99 -36.32
C PHE A 31 -41.43 5.10 -37.80
N GLU A 32 -40.17 5.38 -38.13
CA GLU A 32 -39.64 5.13 -39.47
C GLU A 32 -38.31 4.37 -39.36
N VAL A 33 -38.24 3.35 -40.20
CA VAL A 33 -37.28 2.24 -40.20
C VAL A 33 -36.03 2.61 -40.98
N SER A 34 -34.94 1.99 -40.54
CA SER A 34 -33.60 1.89 -41.14
C SER A 34 -33.52 2.04 -42.67
N ASP A 35 -32.63 2.92 -43.13
CA ASP A 35 -32.00 2.78 -44.44
C ASP A 35 -30.49 3.03 -44.32
N ARG A 36 -29.70 1.99 -44.62
CA ARG A 36 -28.23 2.01 -44.64
C ARG A 36 -27.79 2.80 -45.88
N ARG A 37 -26.95 3.82 -45.72
CA ARG A 37 -26.25 4.43 -46.86
C ARG A 37 -24.79 4.74 -46.51
N PHE A 38 -23.90 4.20 -47.34
CA PHE A 38 -22.44 4.31 -47.27
C PHE A 38 -21.94 5.76 -47.43
N PRO A 39 -20.79 6.14 -46.87
CA PRO A 39 -20.24 7.48 -46.99
C PRO A 39 -19.60 7.69 -48.37
N ALA A 40 -20.07 8.71 -49.10
CA ALA A 40 -19.42 9.25 -50.29
C ALA A 40 -18.39 10.31 -49.86
N ILE A 41 -17.14 10.12 -50.28
CA ILE A 41 -16.01 11.03 -50.09
C ILE A 41 -16.08 12.13 -51.18
N PRO A 42 -16.07 13.44 -50.84
CA PRO A 42 -15.85 14.46 -51.84
C PRO A 42 -14.35 14.69 -52.07
N ILE A 43 -13.86 14.21 -53.21
CA ILE A 43 -12.57 14.57 -53.82
C ILE A 43 -12.71 15.98 -54.39
N LYS A 44 -11.81 16.91 -54.01
CA LYS A 44 -11.72 18.24 -54.63
C LYS A 44 -10.49 18.31 -55.51
N CYS A 45 -10.70 18.24 -56.82
CA CYS A 45 -9.68 18.41 -57.84
C CYS A 45 -9.49 19.90 -58.18
N SER A 46 -8.23 20.21 -58.43
CA SER A 46 -7.64 21.47 -58.89
C SER A 46 -8.02 21.80 -60.34
N SER A 47 -8.09 23.09 -60.69
CA SER A 47 -7.84 23.58 -62.06
C SER A 47 -7.00 24.87 -62.05
N SER A 48 -5.92 24.82 -62.82
CA SER A 48 -5.02 25.86 -63.36
C SER A 48 -5.76 26.87 -64.26
N GLU A 49 -5.33 28.08 -64.66
CA GLU A 49 -4.13 28.96 -64.65
C GLU A 49 -4.59 30.33 -65.30
N PRO A 50 -3.77 31.32 -65.76
CA PRO A 50 -2.36 31.72 -65.54
C PRO A 50 -2.13 33.27 -65.40
N GLU A 51 -0.84 33.68 -65.53
CA GLU A 51 -0.23 35.02 -65.79
C GLU A 51 0.28 35.77 -64.54
N ASN A 52 1.50 36.30 -64.43
CA ASN A 52 2.67 36.49 -65.31
C ASN A 52 3.90 36.89 -64.42
N GLY A 53 5.13 36.61 -64.87
CA GLY A 53 6.31 37.46 -64.57
C GLY A 53 7.53 36.84 -63.84
N GLU A 54 8.51 36.45 -64.65
CA GLU A 54 10.00 36.38 -64.49
C GLU A 54 10.61 37.23 -63.34
N ASP A 55 11.74 36.93 -62.65
CA ASP A 55 12.99 36.30 -63.09
C ASP A 55 13.97 36.05 -61.91
N SER A 56 14.98 35.19 -62.14
CA SER A 56 16.32 35.10 -61.49
C SER A 56 16.56 34.32 -60.17
N ALA A 57 17.44 33.31 -60.29
CA ALA A 57 18.27 32.68 -59.23
C ALA A 57 19.76 33.05 -59.48
N PRO A 58 20.78 32.56 -58.74
CA PRO A 58 20.84 31.93 -57.41
C PRO A 58 21.91 32.57 -56.48
N SER A 59 21.86 32.30 -55.17
CA SER A 59 23.10 32.28 -54.36
C SER A 59 22.99 31.32 -53.16
N LEU A 60 24.01 30.45 -53.06
CA LEU A 60 24.29 29.58 -51.94
C LEU A 60 24.49 30.40 -50.65
N SER A 61 23.84 29.98 -49.56
CA SER A 61 24.55 29.81 -48.28
C SER A 61 23.78 28.87 -47.37
N SER A 62 24.47 27.80 -47.00
CA SER A 62 24.28 26.92 -45.86
C SER A 62 23.68 27.60 -44.63
N SER A 63 22.68 26.96 -44.00
CA SER A 63 22.65 26.68 -42.55
C SER A 63 21.39 25.90 -42.16
N SER A 64 21.62 24.71 -41.60
CA SER A 64 21.00 24.22 -40.37
C SER A 64 19.47 24.04 -40.35
N SER A 65 19.09 22.76 -40.44
CA SER A 65 17.90 22.16 -39.83
C SER A 65 17.42 22.86 -38.56
N SER A 66 16.20 23.38 -38.59
CA SER A 66 15.28 23.33 -37.45
C SER A 66 13.87 23.54 -37.97
N SER A 67 13.21 22.44 -38.31
CA SER A 67 11.80 22.42 -38.62
C SER A 67 11.02 22.81 -37.36
N THR A 68 10.65 24.07 -37.25
CA THR A 68 9.56 24.51 -36.37
C THR A 68 8.27 23.91 -36.92
N SER A 69 7.98 22.68 -36.49
CA SER A 69 6.66 22.07 -36.70
C SER A 69 5.75 22.61 -35.61
N GLU A 70 4.79 23.41 -36.05
CA GLU A 70 3.75 23.99 -35.21
C GLU A 70 3.00 22.92 -34.42
N VAL A 71 2.94 23.18 -33.12
CA VAL A 71 2.28 22.38 -32.10
C VAL A 71 0.77 22.45 -32.32
N SER A 72 0.18 21.39 -32.89
CA SER A 72 -1.28 21.18 -32.87
C SER A 72 -1.70 19.71 -32.70
N THR A 73 -0.74 18.80 -32.53
CA THR A 73 -0.95 17.37 -32.20
C THR A 73 -0.78 17.05 -30.70
N SER A 74 -0.55 18.05 -29.83
CA SER A 74 -0.07 17.81 -28.46
C SER A 74 -1.10 17.22 -27.49
N ASN A 75 -2.39 17.51 -27.64
CA ASN A 75 -3.38 17.10 -26.63
C ASN A 75 -3.64 15.58 -26.59
N SER A 76 -3.70 14.91 -27.75
CA SER A 76 -3.91 13.44 -27.77
C SER A 76 -2.66 12.69 -27.29
N SER A 77 -1.47 13.16 -27.68
CA SER A 77 -0.19 12.55 -27.30
C SER A 77 0.04 12.57 -25.78
N THR A 78 -0.32 13.68 -25.12
CA THR A 78 -0.17 13.82 -23.66
C THR A 78 -1.05 12.82 -22.90
N TYR A 79 -2.34 12.68 -23.23
CA TYR A 79 -3.24 11.73 -22.55
C TYR A 79 -2.85 10.26 -22.77
N ASN A 80 -2.23 9.93 -23.91
CA ASN A 80 -1.66 8.60 -24.11
C ASN A 80 -0.52 8.31 -23.11
N TRP A 81 0.28 9.32 -22.75
CA TRP A 81 1.29 9.15 -21.69
C TRP A 81 0.68 8.93 -20.32
N TYR A 82 -0.38 9.67 -19.97
CA TYR A 82 -1.12 9.40 -18.73
C TYR A 82 -1.67 7.99 -18.69
N THR A 83 -2.27 7.54 -19.79
CA THR A 83 -2.85 6.20 -19.93
C THR A 83 -1.77 5.13 -19.74
N GLY A 84 -0.61 5.29 -20.38
CA GLY A 84 0.51 4.36 -20.29
C GLY A 84 1.14 4.30 -18.88
N ILE A 85 1.46 5.46 -18.30
CA ILE A 85 2.07 5.53 -16.96
C ILE A 85 1.08 5.06 -15.89
N GLY A 86 -0.18 5.47 -15.99
CA GLY A 86 -1.25 5.00 -15.10
C GLY A 86 -1.47 3.49 -15.21
N GLY A 87 -1.46 2.94 -16.42
CA GLY A 87 -1.60 1.50 -16.64
C GLY A 87 -0.46 0.68 -16.01
N ILE A 88 0.78 1.17 -16.10
CA ILE A 88 1.93 0.54 -15.43
C ILE A 88 1.75 0.60 -13.90
N GLY A 89 1.33 1.74 -13.35
CA GLY A 89 1.06 1.88 -11.92
C GLY A 89 -0.08 0.98 -11.43
N MET A 90 -1.11 0.78 -12.25
CA MET A 90 -2.21 -0.14 -11.97
C MET A 90 -1.72 -1.59 -11.94
N LEU A 91 -0.84 -1.99 -12.86
CA LEU A 91 -0.23 -3.32 -12.91
C LEU A 91 0.66 -3.59 -11.69
N ASP A 92 1.50 -2.61 -11.34
CA ASP A 92 2.38 -2.66 -10.16
C ASP A 92 1.57 -2.85 -8.86
N THR A 93 0.55 -2.02 -8.67
CA THR A 93 -0.31 -2.07 -7.49
C THR A 93 -1.24 -3.28 -7.47
N ALA A 94 -1.67 -3.80 -8.62
CA ALA A 94 -2.39 -5.07 -8.72
C ALA A 94 -1.52 -6.24 -8.27
N TYR A 95 -0.24 -6.27 -8.67
CA TYR A 95 0.71 -7.29 -8.25
C TYR A 95 0.95 -7.25 -6.73
N LEU A 96 1.18 -6.06 -6.16
CA LEU A 96 1.32 -5.91 -4.71
C LEU A 96 0.05 -6.29 -3.94
N THR A 97 -1.12 -6.00 -4.52
CA THR A 97 -2.41 -6.41 -3.95
C THR A 97 -2.51 -7.94 -3.91
N TYR A 98 -2.16 -8.61 -5.00
CA TYR A 98 -2.14 -10.06 -5.08
C TYR A 98 -1.24 -10.66 -4.01
N LEU A 99 0.01 -10.19 -3.89
CA LEU A 99 0.96 -10.66 -2.88
C LEU A 99 0.45 -10.47 -1.45
N LYS A 100 -0.19 -9.33 -1.16
CA LYS A 100 -0.76 -9.03 0.16
C LYS A 100 -1.90 -9.99 0.52
N VAL A 101 -2.71 -10.39 -0.47
CA VAL A 101 -3.86 -11.30 -0.27
C VAL A 101 -3.40 -12.76 -0.17
N THR A 102 -2.38 -13.17 -0.95
CA THR A 102 -1.86 -14.54 -0.92
C THR A 102 -0.83 -14.78 0.19
N GLY A 103 -0.35 -13.73 0.85
CA GLY A 103 0.71 -13.82 1.86
C GLY A 103 2.05 -14.27 1.27
N SER A 104 2.26 -14.06 -0.03
CA SER A 104 3.46 -14.48 -0.75
C SER A 104 4.54 -13.41 -0.68
N ASP A 105 5.81 -13.82 -0.62
CA ASP A 105 6.93 -12.89 -0.59
C ASP A 105 7.13 -12.16 -1.92
N ALA A 106 7.42 -10.87 -1.85
CA ALA A 106 7.69 -10.06 -3.03
C ALA A 106 9.06 -10.40 -3.64
N PHE A 107 9.08 -10.65 -4.95
CA PHE A 107 10.32 -10.81 -5.69
C PHE A 107 11.07 -9.47 -5.81
N CYS A 108 12.13 -9.25 -5.01
CA CYS A 108 12.95 -8.04 -5.08
C CYS A 108 14.36 -8.35 -5.61
N PRO A 109 14.68 -7.99 -6.88
CA PRO A 109 15.94 -8.37 -7.51
C PRO A 109 17.19 -7.63 -7.00
N ILE A 110 17.03 -6.55 -6.22
CA ILE A 110 18.13 -5.67 -5.77
C ILE A 110 18.24 -5.62 -4.23
N GLY A 111 17.55 -6.49 -3.51
CA GLY A 111 17.60 -6.52 -2.05
C GLY A 111 16.77 -7.69 -1.54
N GLY A 112 17.43 -8.71 -1.00
CA GLY A 112 16.77 -9.91 -0.51
C GLY A 112 15.68 -9.58 0.50
N GLY A 113 14.42 -9.84 0.14
CA GLY A 113 13.27 -9.91 1.07
C GLY A 113 12.71 -8.60 1.64
N THR A 114 13.38 -7.46 1.53
CA THR A 114 13.03 -6.25 2.32
C THR A 114 11.69 -5.59 1.93
N CYS A 115 11.21 -5.83 0.70
CA CYS A 115 9.92 -5.33 0.23
C CYS A 115 8.72 -5.98 0.94
N GLY A 116 8.87 -7.26 1.34
CA GLY A 116 7.86 -8.00 2.09
C GLY A 116 7.62 -7.38 3.47
N ASP A 117 8.68 -6.90 4.14
CA ASP A 117 8.58 -6.23 5.44
C ASP A 117 7.74 -4.95 5.33
N VAL A 118 7.95 -4.16 4.28
CA VAL A 118 7.16 -2.94 4.03
C VAL A 118 5.70 -3.29 3.77
N LEU A 119 5.45 -4.28 2.90
CA LEU A 119 4.10 -4.70 2.50
C LEU A 119 3.32 -5.35 3.65
N ASN A 120 4.02 -5.94 4.63
CA ASN A 120 3.43 -6.55 5.82
C ASN A 120 3.49 -5.68 7.09
N SER A 121 4.07 -4.48 7.01
CA SER A 121 4.07 -3.51 8.11
C SER A 121 2.69 -2.88 8.34
N ASP A 122 2.53 -2.23 9.49
CA ASP A 122 1.33 -1.46 9.84
C ASP A 122 1.07 -0.29 8.88
N TYR A 123 2.13 0.19 8.20
CA TYR A 123 2.02 1.27 7.21
C TYR A 123 1.38 0.80 5.89
N ALA A 124 1.28 -0.51 5.64
CA ALA A 124 0.66 -1.08 4.45
C ALA A 124 -0.87 -1.06 4.49
N VAL A 125 -1.48 -0.58 5.57
CA VAL A 125 -2.94 -0.50 5.76
C VAL A 125 -3.32 0.94 6.11
N VAL A 126 -4.28 1.49 5.38
CA VAL A 126 -4.83 2.85 5.59
C VAL A 126 -6.34 2.71 5.83
N PHE A 127 -6.84 3.20 6.97
CA PHE A 127 -8.24 3.01 7.39
C PHE A 127 -8.75 1.56 7.32
N GLY A 128 -7.89 0.57 7.60
CA GLY A 128 -8.23 -0.85 7.51
C GLY A 128 -8.20 -1.44 6.10
N VAL A 129 -7.92 -0.63 5.08
CA VAL A 129 -7.80 -1.07 3.68
C VAL A 129 -6.33 -1.19 3.28
N PRO A 130 -5.92 -2.29 2.61
CA PRO A 130 -4.56 -2.41 2.11
C PRO A 130 -4.22 -1.27 1.14
N LEU A 131 -3.09 -0.60 1.39
CA LEU A 131 -2.59 0.50 0.56
C LEU A 131 -2.45 0.14 -0.93
N PRO A 132 -2.00 -1.07 -1.32
CA PRO A 132 -1.96 -1.49 -2.72
C PRO A 132 -3.33 -1.44 -3.42
N VAL A 133 -4.42 -1.74 -2.71
CA VAL A 133 -5.78 -1.70 -3.26
C VAL A 133 -6.18 -0.25 -3.56
N ILE A 134 -5.85 0.68 -2.66
CA ILE A 134 -6.09 2.11 -2.87
C ILE A 134 -5.30 2.61 -4.09
N GLY A 135 -4.04 2.19 -4.21
CA GLY A 135 -3.20 2.48 -5.37
C GLY A 135 -3.79 1.96 -6.68
N PHE A 136 -4.26 0.71 -6.69
CA PHE A 136 -4.90 0.09 -7.86
C PHE A 136 -6.12 0.90 -8.34
N VAL A 137 -6.98 1.32 -7.41
CA VAL A 137 -8.14 2.16 -7.74
C VAL A 137 -7.72 3.52 -8.28
N MET A 138 -6.77 4.20 -7.63
CA MET A 138 -6.35 5.55 -8.04
C MET A 138 -5.66 5.55 -9.41
N TYR A 139 -4.74 4.61 -9.66
CA TYR A 139 -4.12 4.46 -10.97
C TYR A 139 -5.14 4.05 -12.04
N GLY A 140 -6.09 3.17 -11.71
CA GLY A 140 -7.18 2.79 -12.62
C GLY A 140 -8.07 3.97 -13.01
N VAL A 141 -8.42 4.85 -12.05
CA VAL A 141 -9.19 6.07 -12.32
C VAL A 141 -8.42 7.01 -13.25
N VAL A 142 -7.10 7.17 -13.04
CA VAL A 142 -6.26 8.01 -13.91
C VAL A 142 -6.23 7.45 -15.33
N THR A 143 -6.03 6.14 -15.48
CA THR A 143 -6.04 5.47 -16.79
C THR A 143 -7.38 5.60 -17.49
N ALA A 144 -8.49 5.40 -16.78
CA ALA A 144 -9.84 5.55 -17.34
C ALA A 144 -10.12 6.99 -17.79
N LEU A 145 -9.87 7.98 -16.91
CA LEU A 145 -10.08 9.39 -17.22
C LEU A 145 -9.21 9.86 -18.39
N SER A 146 -7.96 9.40 -18.46
CA SER A 146 -7.04 9.79 -19.54
C SER A 146 -7.39 9.14 -20.88
N ALA A 147 -7.81 7.88 -20.90
CA ALA A 147 -8.30 7.22 -22.11
C ALA A 147 -9.53 7.94 -22.66
N GLU A 148 -10.50 8.23 -21.78
CA GLU A 148 -11.72 8.98 -22.09
C GLU A 148 -11.44 10.38 -22.66
N LEU A 149 -10.51 11.13 -22.04
CA LEU A 149 -10.09 12.45 -22.51
C LEU A 149 -9.29 12.41 -23.82
N GLY A 150 -8.63 11.28 -24.10
CA GLY A 150 -7.87 11.04 -25.33
C GLY A 150 -8.74 10.74 -26.55
N GLU A 151 -9.79 9.92 -26.38
CA GLU A 151 -10.69 9.50 -27.47
C GLU A 151 -11.79 10.52 -27.78
N GLY A 152 -12.06 11.47 -26.88
CA GLY A 152 -13.04 12.54 -27.09
C GLY A 152 -14.51 12.08 -27.12
N ASN A 153 -14.76 10.77 -27.01
CA ASN A 153 -16.10 10.18 -26.85
C ASN A 153 -16.33 9.88 -25.37
N LEU A 154 -16.78 10.88 -24.61
CA LEU A 154 -16.98 10.76 -23.17
C LEU A 154 -18.35 10.13 -22.87
N PRO A 155 -18.43 8.88 -22.37
CA PRO A 155 -19.71 8.29 -21.96
C PRO A 155 -20.31 8.99 -20.74
N PHE A 156 -19.50 9.69 -19.94
CA PHE A 156 -19.91 10.34 -18.69
C PHE A 156 -20.22 11.84 -18.78
N GLY A 157 -20.17 12.45 -19.98
CA GLY A 157 -20.55 13.86 -20.17
C GLY A 157 -19.67 14.88 -19.44
N ILE A 158 -18.45 14.51 -19.05
CA ILE A 158 -17.49 15.41 -18.37
C ILE A 158 -16.94 16.42 -19.39
N SER A 159 -16.91 17.72 -19.08
CA SER A 159 -16.22 18.67 -19.97
C SER A 159 -14.71 18.42 -19.95
N LYS A 160 -14.03 18.52 -21.10
CA LYS A 160 -12.56 18.38 -21.21
C LYS A 160 -11.80 19.27 -20.21
N SER A 161 -12.31 20.48 -19.94
CA SER A 161 -11.74 21.38 -18.92
C SER A 161 -11.83 20.79 -17.52
N ASN A 162 -12.99 20.25 -17.15
CA ASN A 162 -13.26 19.70 -15.82
C ASN A 162 -12.47 18.41 -15.61
N GLY A 163 -12.38 17.56 -16.64
CA GLY A 163 -11.56 16.35 -16.63
C GLY A 163 -10.07 16.65 -16.44
N ARG A 164 -9.55 17.70 -17.07
CA ARG A 164 -8.15 18.14 -16.87
C ARG A 164 -7.89 18.59 -15.43
N PHE A 165 -8.78 19.38 -14.83
CA PHE A 165 -8.63 19.79 -13.43
C PHE A 165 -8.79 18.61 -12.45
N ALA A 166 -9.68 17.65 -12.76
CA ALA A 166 -9.83 16.43 -11.98
C ALA A 166 -8.56 15.57 -12.03
N LEU A 167 -8.00 15.34 -13.23
CA LEU A 167 -6.71 14.66 -13.40
C LEU A 167 -5.60 15.36 -12.60
N PHE A 168 -5.53 16.69 -12.70
CA PHE A 168 -4.53 17.44 -11.94
C PHE A 168 -4.69 17.22 -10.42
N GLY A 169 -5.91 17.35 -9.88
CA GLY A 169 -6.19 17.06 -8.47
C GLY A 169 -5.82 15.63 -8.05
N ILE A 170 -6.20 14.61 -8.82
CA ILE A 170 -5.89 13.21 -8.52
C ILE A 170 -4.37 12.99 -8.54
N THR A 171 -3.65 13.51 -9.54
CA THR A 171 -2.18 13.37 -9.60
C THR A 171 -1.46 14.09 -8.46
N THR A 172 -1.96 15.25 -8.00
CA THR A 172 -1.41 15.92 -6.81
C THR A 172 -1.65 15.11 -5.54
N ALA A 173 -2.84 14.52 -5.36
CA ALA A 173 -3.14 13.67 -4.21
C ALA A 173 -2.22 12.44 -4.18
N MET A 174 -2.06 11.76 -5.32
CA MET A 174 -1.16 10.60 -5.44
C MET A 174 0.29 10.99 -5.16
N ALA A 175 0.80 12.09 -5.74
CA ALA A 175 2.17 12.54 -5.49
C ALA A 175 2.39 12.93 -4.02
N SER A 176 1.42 13.57 -3.39
CA SER A 176 1.47 13.95 -1.96
C SER A 176 1.49 12.71 -1.07
N ALA A 177 0.64 11.72 -1.37
CA ALA A 177 0.63 10.44 -0.66
C ALA A 177 1.94 9.68 -0.86
N SER A 178 2.46 9.58 -2.09
CA SER A 178 3.75 8.96 -2.38
C SER A 178 4.91 9.64 -1.64
N ALA A 179 4.93 10.97 -1.59
CA ALA A 179 5.94 11.71 -0.82
C ALA A 179 5.88 11.38 0.68
N TYR A 180 4.67 11.28 1.23
CA TYR A 180 4.46 10.90 2.62
C TYR A 180 4.92 9.46 2.92
N PHE A 181 4.64 8.50 2.02
CA PHE A 181 5.11 7.13 2.19
C PHE A 181 6.63 7.01 2.06
N LEU A 182 7.26 7.77 1.16
CA LEU A 182 8.73 7.86 1.10
C LEU A 182 9.32 8.44 2.40
N TYR A 183 8.67 9.44 2.98
CA TYR A 183 9.05 9.98 4.27
C TYR A 183 8.98 8.91 5.38
N ILE A 184 7.91 8.11 5.43
CA ILE A 184 7.80 6.99 6.38
C ILE A 184 8.90 5.95 6.14
N LEU A 185 9.10 5.54 4.88
CA LEU A 185 10.14 4.57 4.52
C LEU A 185 11.53 5.02 4.99
N SER A 186 11.85 6.30 4.79
CA SER A 186 13.16 6.86 5.16
C SER A 186 13.35 7.10 6.66
N THR A 187 12.28 7.22 7.45
CA THR A 187 12.38 7.62 8.86
C THR A 187 12.00 6.51 9.84
N LYS A 188 10.99 5.70 9.50
CA LYS A 188 10.44 4.64 10.36
C LYS A 188 10.96 3.25 10.00
N LEU A 189 11.31 3.04 8.74
CA LEU A 189 11.75 1.75 8.20
C LEU A 189 13.20 1.81 7.71
N SER A 190 14.02 2.64 8.37
CA SER A 190 15.43 2.89 8.07
C SER A 190 16.25 1.60 8.11
N GLY A 191 16.36 0.91 6.97
CA GLY A 191 17.00 -0.40 6.84
C GLY A 191 16.38 -1.28 5.76
N SER A 192 15.15 -1.01 5.34
CA SER A 192 14.49 -1.66 4.22
C SER A 192 14.36 -0.72 3.02
N SER A 193 14.79 -1.17 1.84
CA SER A 193 14.51 -0.51 0.57
C SER A 193 13.45 -1.32 -0.19
N CYS A 194 12.33 -0.69 -0.53
CA CYS A 194 11.29 -1.32 -1.33
C CYS A 194 11.29 -0.75 -2.75
N LEU A 195 11.76 -1.55 -3.71
CA LEU A 195 11.84 -1.14 -5.12
C LEU A 195 10.46 -0.82 -5.69
N TYR A 196 9.43 -1.59 -5.35
CA TYR A 196 8.06 -1.34 -5.78
C TYR A 196 7.52 0.01 -5.27
N CYS A 197 7.81 0.38 -4.02
CA CYS A 197 7.42 1.70 -3.50
C CYS A 197 8.15 2.85 -4.22
N LEU A 198 9.43 2.67 -4.57
CA LEU A 198 10.19 3.65 -5.33
C LEU A 198 9.66 3.81 -6.76
N VAL A 199 9.33 2.69 -7.42
CA VAL A 199 8.71 2.68 -8.75
C VAL A 199 7.36 3.41 -8.68
N SER A 200 6.50 3.06 -7.73
CA SER A 200 5.21 3.73 -7.54
C SER A 200 5.37 5.23 -7.28
N ALA A 201 6.33 5.64 -6.45
CA ALA A 201 6.60 7.06 -6.23
C ALA A 201 7.06 7.76 -7.52
N PHE A 202 7.96 7.14 -8.30
CA PHE A 202 8.41 7.67 -9.58
C PHE A 202 7.25 7.85 -10.58
N LEU A 203 6.33 6.88 -10.66
CA LEU A 203 5.14 6.96 -11.50
C LEU A 203 4.22 8.11 -11.05
N SER A 204 3.92 8.23 -9.75
CA SER A 204 3.12 9.34 -9.20
C SER A 204 3.72 10.71 -9.50
N PHE A 205 5.03 10.90 -9.28
CA PHE A 205 5.69 12.18 -9.57
C PHE A 205 5.73 12.47 -11.07
N SER A 206 5.91 11.45 -11.91
CA SER A 206 5.87 11.60 -13.37
C SER A 206 4.51 12.09 -13.85
N LEU A 207 3.42 11.48 -13.35
CA LEU A 207 2.05 11.91 -13.66
C LEU A 207 1.79 13.35 -13.19
N PHE A 208 2.23 13.70 -11.97
CA PHE A 208 2.08 15.06 -11.46
C PHE A 208 2.85 16.08 -12.32
N PHE A 209 4.07 15.77 -12.74
CA PHE A 209 4.88 16.66 -13.58
C PHE A 209 4.27 16.86 -14.97
N LEU A 210 3.68 15.81 -15.55
CA LEU A 210 2.88 15.94 -16.77
C LEU A 210 1.69 16.88 -16.54
N SER A 211 1.03 16.81 -15.38
CA SER A 211 -0.15 17.64 -15.09
C SER A 211 0.20 19.10 -14.91
N VAL A 212 1.34 19.38 -14.28
CA VAL A 212 1.86 20.75 -14.17
C VAL A 212 2.16 21.34 -15.55
N LYS A 213 2.65 20.53 -16.51
CA LYS A 213 2.91 20.99 -17.89
C LYS A 213 1.64 21.18 -18.72
N ASP A 214 0.61 20.39 -18.47
CA ASP A 214 -0.66 20.45 -19.23
C ASP A 214 -1.55 21.63 -18.81
N VAL A 215 -1.39 22.13 -17.57
CA VAL A 215 -2.12 23.29 -17.05
C VAL A 215 -1.38 24.60 -17.39
N LYS A 216 -2.11 25.60 -17.88
CA LYS A 216 -1.54 26.92 -18.23
C LYS A 216 -1.05 27.63 -16.95
N LEU A 217 0.12 28.28 -16.99
CA LEU A 217 0.69 29.01 -15.83
C LEU A 217 -0.30 29.99 -15.17
N GLN A 218 -1.13 30.67 -15.97
CA GLN A 218 -2.14 31.59 -15.48
C GLN A 218 -3.26 30.88 -14.69
N GLU A 219 -3.63 29.66 -15.09
CA GLU A 219 -4.58 28.84 -14.34
C GLU A 219 -3.93 28.25 -13.08
N ILE A 220 -2.64 27.89 -13.13
CA ILE A 220 -1.88 27.37 -11.97
C ILE A 220 -1.96 28.35 -10.80
N GLN A 221 -1.77 29.65 -11.02
CA GLN A 221 -1.85 30.64 -9.94
C GLN A 221 -3.21 30.69 -9.24
N GLN A 222 -4.29 30.39 -9.97
CA GLN A 222 -5.64 30.39 -9.42
C GLN A 222 -5.96 29.09 -8.66
N VAL A 223 -5.38 27.96 -9.08
CA VAL A 223 -5.67 26.64 -8.48
C VAL A 223 -4.62 26.16 -7.48
N VAL A 224 -3.47 26.83 -7.36
CA VAL A 224 -2.38 26.42 -6.46
C VAL A 224 -2.84 26.36 -5.00
N GLY A 225 -3.68 27.29 -4.56
CA GLY A 225 -4.23 27.28 -3.21
C GLY A 225 -5.07 26.03 -2.94
N LEU A 226 -5.92 25.64 -3.90
CA LEU A 226 -6.72 24.43 -3.81
C LEU A 226 -5.86 23.16 -3.79
N GLN A 227 -4.80 23.11 -4.61
CA GLN A 227 -3.88 21.96 -4.66
C GLN A 227 -3.06 21.83 -3.37
N ILE A 228 -2.61 22.95 -2.78
CA ILE A 228 -1.93 22.94 -1.48
C ILE A 228 -2.89 22.47 -0.39
N CYS A 229 -4.13 22.98 -0.36
CA CYS A 229 -5.15 22.49 0.57
C CYS A 229 -5.39 20.99 0.42
N LEU A 230 -5.52 20.49 -0.81
CA LEU A 230 -5.69 19.07 -1.10
C LEU A 230 -4.51 18.23 -0.59
N ALA A 231 -3.28 18.66 -0.87
CA ALA A 231 -2.07 18.00 -0.39
C ALA A 231 -2.01 17.95 1.15
N ILE A 232 -2.33 19.06 1.82
CA ILE A 232 -2.40 19.12 3.29
C ILE A 232 -3.47 18.18 3.82
N ILE A 233 -4.66 18.15 3.21
CA ILE A 233 -5.74 17.23 3.61
C ILE A 233 -5.29 15.78 3.47
N VAL A 234 -4.64 15.41 2.37
CA VAL A 234 -4.11 14.05 2.15
C VAL A 234 -3.11 13.69 3.24
N VAL A 235 -2.12 14.56 3.50
CA VAL A 235 -1.09 14.31 4.53
C VAL A 235 -1.71 14.24 5.93
N ALA A 236 -2.64 15.13 6.27
CA ALA A 236 -3.35 15.11 7.54
C ALA A 236 -4.19 13.83 7.70
N SER A 237 -4.87 13.40 6.65
CA SER A 237 -5.68 12.17 6.65
C SER A 237 -4.81 10.93 6.86
N LEU A 238 -3.69 10.83 6.14
CA LEU A 238 -2.73 9.74 6.33
C LEU A 238 -2.14 9.77 7.74
N THR A 239 -1.74 10.94 8.23
CA THR A 239 -1.20 11.10 9.58
C THR A 239 -2.23 10.68 10.64
N ALA A 240 -3.50 11.05 10.48
CA ALA A 240 -4.57 10.64 11.39
C ALA A 240 -4.84 9.11 11.33
N SER A 241 -4.76 8.51 10.14
CA SER A 241 -4.89 7.06 9.99
C SER A 241 -3.75 6.32 10.70
N TYR A 242 -2.52 6.84 10.64
CA TYR A 242 -1.38 6.17 11.24
C TYR A 242 -1.15 6.52 12.72
N SER A 243 -1.68 7.64 13.21
CA SER A 243 -1.61 7.99 14.63
C SER A 243 -2.61 7.22 15.50
N THR A 244 -3.68 6.72 14.90
CA THR A 244 -4.69 5.89 15.57
C THR A 244 -4.33 4.40 15.57
N ALA A 245 -3.43 3.98 14.67
CA ALA A 245 -2.75 2.70 14.80
C ALA A 245 -1.82 2.78 16.02
N GLN A 246 -2.16 2.05 17.09
CA GLN A 246 -1.20 1.78 18.16
C GLN A 246 0.08 1.26 17.51
N PRO A 247 1.28 1.72 17.90
CA PRO A 247 2.52 1.13 17.43
C PRO A 247 2.59 -0.30 17.96
N ILE A 248 2.03 -1.25 17.21
CA ILE A 248 2.55 -2.61 17.26
C ILE A 248 3.98 -2.45 16.70
N PRO A 249 5.01 -2.90 17.41
CA PRO A 249 6.37 -2.81 16.90
C PRO A 249 6.42 -3.52 15.54
N SER A 250 6.50 -2.74 14.47
CA SER A 250 6.86 -3.27 13.16
C SER A 250 8.18 -4.00 13.32
N ARG A 251 8.19 -5.26 12.88
CA ARG A 251 9.23 -6.30 13.01
C ARG A 251 10.60 -5.95 12.37
N SER A 252 10.91 -4.67 12.16
CA SER A 252 12.12 -4.18 11.49
C SER A 252 12.90 -3.12 12.26
N GLY A 253 12.58 -2.83 13.52
CA GLY A 253 13.62 -2.35 14.45
C GLY A 253 14.54 -3.52 14.77
N ASP A 254 15.84 -3.30 15.00
CA ASP A 254 16.67 -4.30 15.70
C ASP A 254 15.84 -4.79 16.89
N ILE A 255 15.42 -6.05 16.84
CA ILE A 255 14.56 -6.64 17.87
C ILE A 255 15.44 -6.74 19.10
N GLU A 256 15.48 -5.66 19.88
CA GLU A 256 16.00 -5.64 21.23
C GLU A 256 14.84 -6.07 22.12
N LEU A 257 14.75 -7.39 22.32
CA LEU A 257 13.85 -7.98 23.30
C LEU A 257 14.61 -7.99 24.62
N PRO A 258 14.36 -7.03 25.53
CA PRO A 258 14.85 -7.16 26.89
C PRO A 258 14.29 -8.46 27.47
N TYR A 259 15.15 -9.22 28.16
CA TYR A 259 14.72 -10.43 28.83
C TYR A 259 13.63 -10.10 29.84
N PHE A 260 12.46 -10.73 29.68
CA PHE A 260 11.37 -10.66 30.65
C PHE A 260 10.98 -12.07 31.06
N ARG A 261 11.05 -12.36 32.35
CA ARG A 261 10.58 -13.63 32.89
C ARG A 261 9.05 -13.67 32.74
N THR A 262 8.54 -14.61 31.97
CA THR A 262 7.09 -14.82 31.88
C THR A 262 6.54 -15.28 33.23
N GLU A 263 5.70 -14.46 33.86
CA GLU A 263 4.99 -14.87 35.07
C GLU A 263 3.79 -15.74 34.69
N ILE A 264 3.87 -17.04 35.03
CA ILE A 264 2.76 -17.96 34.78
C ILE A 264 1.65 -17.68 35.81
N SER A 265 0.53 -17.13 35.33
CA SER A 265 -0.63 -16.79 36.16
C SER A 265 -1.58 -17.96 36.41
N SER A 266 -1.54 -19.00 35.56
CA SER A 266 -2.41 -20.18 35.67
C SER A 266 -1.98 -21.12 36.79
N SER A 267 -2.94 -21.61 37.57
CA SER A 267 -2.74 -22.73 38.50
C SER A 267 -2.46 -24.02 37.72
N SER A 268 -1.61 -24.87 38.27
CA SER A 268 -1.28 -26.18 37.68
C SER A 268 -2.34 -27.21 38.03
N SER A 269 -2.63 -28.12 37.11
CA SER A 269 -3.40 -29.32 37.44
C SER A 269 -2.50 -30.33 38.18
N PRO A 270 -3.07 -31.23 39.01
CA PRO A 270 -2.30 -32.31 39.63
C PRO A 270 -1.55 -33.17 38.59
N TYR A 271 -2.18 -33.40 37.45
CA TYR A 271 -1.59 -34.09 36.31
C TYR A 271 -0.35 -33.36 35.75
N ALA A 272 -0.41 -32.04 35.58
CA ALA A 272 0.72 -31.25 35.09
C ALA A 272 1.90 -31.27 36.08
N ILE A 273 1.63 -31.24 37.39
CA ILE A 273 2.67 -31.32 38.43
C ILE A 273 3.36 -32.69 38.40
N ALA A 274 2.57 -33.78 38.34
CA ALA A 274 3.11 -35.14 38.29
C ALA A 274 3.94 -35.38 37.02
N LEU A 275 3.44 -34.94 35.86
CA LEU A 275 4.16 -35.02 34.60
C LEU A 275 5.45 -34.18 34.62
N ALA A 276 5.42 -32.96 35.18
CA ALA A 276 6.62 -32.13 35.28
C ALA A 276 7.72 -32.77 36.14
N LYS A 277 7.34 -33.41 37.25
CA LYS A 277 8.28 -34.18 38.09
C LYS A 277 8.86 -35.38 37.35
N HIS A 278 8.05 -36.09 36.56
CA HIS A 278 8.52 -37.19 35.71
C HIS A 278 9.48 -36.68 34.64
N LEU A 279 9.15 -35.60 33.94
CA LEU A 279 10.01 -34.96 32.95
C LEU A 279 11.36 -34.54 33.55
N ASN A 280 11.35 -34.04 34.79
CA ASN A 280 12.57 -33.72 35.51
C ASN A 280 13.40 -34.97 35.83
N SER A 281 12.76 -36.06 36.29
CA SER A 281 13.46 -37.30 36.67
C SER A 281 14.18 -37.97 35.49
N ILE A 282 13.63 -37.85 34.28
CA ILE A 282 14.25 -38.35 33.04
C ILE A 282 15.21 -37.35 32.39
N GLY A 283 15.40 -36.16 32.99
CA GLY A 283 16.31 -35.13 32.51
C GLY A 283 15.83 -34.39 31.27
N ALA A 284 14.52 -34.37 30.99
CA ALA A 284 13.95 -33.62 29.87
C ALA A 284 14.15 -32.11 30.07
N LYS A 285 14.61 -31.41 29.05
CA LYS A 285 14.86 -29.95 29.07
C LYS A 285 13.94 -29.23 28.10
N ILE A 286 13.54 -28.01 28.46
CA ILE A 286 12.70 -27.16 27.62
C ILE A 286 13.28 -25.76 27.49
N SER A 287 13.19 -25.18 26.29
CA SER A 287 13.74 -23.86 25.98
C SER A 287 12.78 -22.67 26.10
N ILE A 288 11.47 -22.90 26.27
CA ILE A 288 10.48 -21.83 26.51
C ILE A 288 9.57 -22.17 27.70
N HIS A 289 9.11 -21.16 28.43
CA HIS A 289 8.10 -21.33 29.47
C HIS A 289 6.72 -21.56 28.84
N LEU A 290 6.14 -22.74 29.05
CA LEU A 290 4.82 -23.11 28.53
C LEU A 290 3.73 -22.87 29.60
N GLN A 291 2.73 -22.04 29.26
CA GLN A 291 1.63 -21.70 30.18
C GLN A 291 0.75 -22.90 30.56
N MET A 292 0.67 -23.91 29.69
CA MET A 292 -0.11 -25.14 29.88
C MET A 292 0.27 -26.00 31.09
N PHE A 293 1.49 -25.88 31.62
CA PHE A 293 1.89 -26.58 32.85
C PHE A 293 1.34 -25.91 34.12
N GLY A 294 1.13 -24.58 34.08
CA GLY A 294 0.80 -23.81 35.27
C GLY A 294 2.01 -23.52 36.16
N ARG A 295 1.80 -22.69 37.19
CA ARG A 295 2.86 -22.06 37.99
C ARG A 295 3.65 -23.05 38.84
N GLU A 296 2.98 -24.00 39.47
CA GLU A 296 3.56 -25.01 40.35
C GLU A 296 4.37 -26.04 39.56
N ALA A 297 3.81 -26.57 38.47
CA ALA A 297 4.49 -27.58 37.65
C ALA A 297 5.67 -26.99 36.88
N ALA A 298 5.59 -25.73 36.42
CA ALA A 298 6.70 -25.09 35.73
C ALA A 298 7.97 -24.95 36.59
N LYS A 299 7.85 -24.92 37.93
CA LYS A 299 9.00 -24.91 38.85
C LYS A 299 9.74 -26.24 38.90
N GLU A 300 9.04 -27.33 38.57
CA GLU A 300 9.61 -28.68 38.57
C GLU A 300 10.32 -28.99 37.25
N LEU A 301 10.07 -28.23 36.16
CA LEU A 301 10.68 -28.46 34.85
C LEU A 301 12.13 -27.96 34.78
N ASN A 302 12.98 -28.71 34.06
CA ASN A 302 14.34 -28.27 33.73
C ASN A 302 14.30 -27.26 32.57
N TYR A 303 14.00 -26.02 32.90
CA TYR A 303 14.02 -24.91 31.96
C TYR A 303 15.45 -24.46 31.63
N VAL A 304 15.74 -24.23 30.35
CA VAL A 304 17.00 -23.65 29.88
C VAL A 304 16.70 -22.38 29.10
N GLU A 305 17.11 -21.24 29.66
CA GLU A 305 17.03 -19.95 28.97
C GLU A 305 18.12 -19.84 27.89
N CYS A 306 17.71 -19.77 26.62
CA CYS A 306 18.64 -19.67 25.51
C CYS A 306 19.12 -18.23 25.24
N PHE A 307 18.42 -17.22 25.75
CA PHE A 307 18.75 -15.80 25.62
C PHE A 307 18.67 -15.06 26.98
N PRO A 308 19.57 -15.34 27.94
CA PRO A 308 19.50 -14.76 29.29
C PRO A 308 19.70 -13.24 29.31
N ASP A 309 20.45 -12.70 28.34
CA ASP A 309 20.71 -11.26 28.19
C ASP A 309 19.69 -10.56 27.28
N GLY A 310 18.61 -11.27 26.91
CA GLY A 310 17.68 -10.83 25.88
C GLY A 310 18.20 -11.10 24.47
N TYR A 311 17.32 -10.90 23.49
CA TYR A 311 17.67 -11.07 22.08
C TYR A 311 17.97 -9.71 21.45
N LYS A 312 19.06 -9.64 20.68
CA LYS A 312 19.40 -8.56 19.76
C LYS A 312 19.96 -9.20 18.49
N LYS A 313 19.93 -8.47 17.38
CA LYS A 313 20.55 -8.94 16.14
C LYS A 313 22.05 -9.20 16.37
N GLY A 314 22.49 -10.43 16.13
CA GLY A 314 23.87 -10.88 16.38
C GLY A 314 24.14 -11.43 17.78
N THR A 315 23.13 -11.49 18.67
CA THR A 315 23.24 -12.19 19.95
C THR A 315 23.51 -13.67 19.70
N LYS A 316 24.59 -14.17 20.29
CA LYS A 316 24.89 -15.61 20.29
C LYS A 316 23.99 -16.29 21.30
N ILE A 317 23.30 -17.34 20.87
CA ILE A 317 22.52 -18.20 21.76
C ILE A 317 23.44 -18.81 22.83
N LEU A 318 22.90 -19.07 24.02
CA LEU A 318 23.65 -19.71 25.10
C LEU A 318 24.30 -21.01 24.60
N LYS A 319 25.55 -21.27 25.00
CA LYS A 319 26.33 -22.43 24.54
C LYS A 319 25.57 -23.75 24.69
N ALA A 320 24.86 -23.94 25.80
CA ALA A 320 24.04 -25.14 26.04
C ALA A 320 22.94 -25.36 24.98
N CYS A 321 22.38 -24.28 24.42
CA CYS A 321 21.39 -24.34 23.34
C CYS A 321 22.04 -24.43 21.95
N ALA A 322 23.21 -23.81 21.77
CA ALA A 322 24.00 -23.93 20.54
C ALA A 322 24.49 -25.37 20.32
N ASP A 323 25.03 -25.98 21.37
CA ASP A 323 25.53 -27.37 21.36
C ASP A 323 24.40 -28.37 21.09
N ALA A 324 23.15 -28.01 21.43
CA ALA A 324 21.95 -28.79 21.16
C ALA A 324 21.32 -28.53 19.78
N ALA A 325 21.93 -27.70 18.92
CA ALA A 325 21.47 -27.39 17.57
C ALA A 325 19.97 -26.98 17.50
N ILE A 326 19.54 -26.12 18.42
CA ILE A 326 18.15 -25.65 18.47
C ILE A 326 17.89 -24.67 17.30
N GLU A 327 17.01 -25.06 16.37
CA GLU A 327 16.65 -24.25 15.19
C GLU A 327 15.43 -23.34 15.42
N GLY A 328 14.62 -23.62 16.45
CA GLY A 328 13.37 -22.89 16.72
C GLY A 328 12.86 -23.05 18.15
N PHE A 329 11.79 -22.33 18.50
CA PHE A 329 11.13 -22.39 19.81
C PHE A 329 9.62 -22.64 19.61
N PRO A 330 8.94 -23.33 20.55
CA PRO A 330 9.48 -24.16 21.63
C PRO A 330 10.35 -25.31 21.12
N THR A 331 11.34 -25.72 21.93
CA THR A 331 12.12 -26.96 21.70
C THR A 331 12.27 -27.75 23.00
N TRP A 332 12.10 -29.07 22.88
CA TRP A 332 12.30 -30.06 23.92
C TRP A 332 13.54 -30.90 23.64
N ILE A 333 14.29 -31.23 24.68
CA ILE A 333 15.39 -32.19 24.63
C ILE A 333 15.01 -33.33 25.57
N ILE A 334 14.67 -34.48 24.99
CA ILE A 334 14.23 -35.68 25.73
C ILE A 334 15.09 -36.85 25.23
N ASN A 335 15.80 -37.54 26.13
CA ASN A 335 16.69 -38.67 25.77
C ASN A 335 17.66 -38.32 24.61
N ASP A 336 18.32 -37.16 24.69
CA ASP A 336 19.23 -36.61 23.67
C ASP A 336 18.61 -36.38 22.27
N LYS A 337 17.28 -36.45 22.15
CA LYS A 337 16.55 -36.07 20.93
C LYS A 337 15.97 -34.67 21.07
N VAL A 338 16.18 -33.87 20.03
CA VAL A 338 15.64 -32.51 19.89
C VAL A 338 14.29 -32.61 19.20
N LEU A 339 13.22 -32.20 19.89
CA LEU A 339 11.86 -32.13 19.36
C LEU A 339 11.45 -30.66 19.30
N SER A 340 11.10 -30.17 18.10
CA SER A 340 10.69 -28.79 17.90
C SER A 340 9.18 -28.68 17.76
N GLY A 341 8.61 -27.59 18.27
CA GLY A 341 7.16 -27.33 18.21
C GLY A 341 6.45 -27.53 19.54
N GLU A 342 5.21 -27.03 19.59
CA GLU A 342 4.33 -27.19 20.75
C GLU A 342 3.86 -28.65 20.81
N ILE A 343 4.09 -29.31 21.95
CA ILE A 343 3.72 -30.71 22.19
C ILE A 343 2.70 -30.72 23.34
N GLU A 344 1.56 -31.37 23.14
CA GLU A 344 0.52 -31.45 24.16
C GLU A 344 0.97 -32.30 25.38
N LEU A 345 0.40 -32.02 26.57
CA LEU A 345 0.75 -32.76 27.79
C LEU A 345 0.47 -34.26 27.69
N ALA A 346 -0.56 -34.66 26.95
CA ALA A 346 -0.90 -36.06 26.71
C ALA A 346 0.16 -36.75 25.84
N GLU A 347 0.61 -36.07 24.79
CA GLU A 347 1.63 -36.59 23.87
C GLU A 347 3.00 -36.68 24.55
N LEU A 348 3.36 -35.69 25.39
CA LEU A 348 4.56 -35.76 26.23
C LEU A 348 4.52 -36.96 27.18
N ALA A 349 3.36 -37.24 27.78
CA ALA A 349 3.20 -38.38 28.66
C ALA A 349 3.39 -39.71 27.93
N GLU A 350 2.78 -39.86 26.74
CA GLU A 350 2.92 -41.05 25.91
C GLU A 350 4.37 -41.28 25.47
N MET A 351 5.04 -40.24 24.97
CA MET A 351 6.43 -40.32 24.51
C MET A 351 7.45 -40.60 25.62
N THR A 352 7.13 -40.22 26.86
CA THR A 352 8.00 -40.39 28.03
C THR A 352 7.61 -41.58 28.91
N GLY A 353 6.59 -42.34 28.51
CA GLY A 353 6.10 -43.51 29.24
C GLY A 353 5.44 -43.18 30.58
N PHE A 354 4.93 -41.96 30.75
CA PHE A 354 4.19 -41.55 31.95
C PHE A 354 2.75 -42.10 31.88
N SER A 355 2.32 -42.84 32.91
CA SER A 355 0.95 -43.35 32.99
C SER A 355 0.06 -42.49 33.90
N LEU A 356 -1.22 -42.37 33.54
CA LEU A 356 -2.22 -41.64 34.32
C LEU A 356 -2.40 -42.19 35.75
N ASP A 357 -2.07 -43.46 35.98
CA ASP A 357 -2.16 -44.09 37.31
C ASP A 357 -1.14 -43.48 38.30
N GLN A 358 0.03 -43.06 37.81
CA GLN A 358 1.06 -42.39 38.63
C GLN A 358 0.63 -40.97 39.04
N ALA A 359 -0.24 -40.31 38.27
CA ALA A 359 -0.81 -39.01 38.62
C ALA A 359 -1.88 -39.12 39.72
N ASN A 360 -2.53 -40.27 39.86
CA ASN A 360 -3.54 -40.53 40.90
C ASN A 360 -2.91 -40.91 42.26
N GLU A 361 -1.75 -41.56 42.28
CA GLU A 361 -1.01 -41.86 43.52
C GLU A 361 -0.50 -40.59 44.23
N THR A 362 -0.18 -39.53 43.47
CA THR A 362 0.26 -38.25 44.04
C THR A 362 -0.88 -37.47 44.72
N ASN A 363 -2.14 -37.71 44.32
CA ASN A 363 -3.33 -37.14 44.97
C ASN A 363 -3.69 -37.82 46.32
N GLN A 364 -3.11 -38.99 46.64
CA GLN A 364 -3.39 -39.75 47.87
C GLN A 364 -2.32 -39.51 48.97
N LEU A 365 -1.21 -38.84 48.63
CA LEU A 365 -0.08 -38.57 49.52
C LEU A 365 0.07 -37.08 49.90
N GLN A 366 -0.92 -36.27 49.55
CA GLN A 366 -1.02 -34.85 49.90
C GLN A 366 -2.31 -34.63 50.69
#